data_AF-A0A8C4FNT1-F1
#
_entry.id   AF-A0A8C4FNT1-F1
#
_cell.length_a   1.000
_cell.length_b   1.000
_cell.length_c   1.000
_cell.angle_alpha   90.00
_cell.angle_beta   90.00
_cell.angle_gamma   90.00
#
_symmetry.space_group_name_H-M   'P 1'
#
loop_
_entity.id
_entity.type
_entity.pdbx_description
1 polymer ?
#
loop_
_entity_poly.entity_id
_entity_poly.type
_entity_poly.pdbx_seq_one_letter_code
_entity_poly.pdbx_strand_id
1 'polypeptide(L)'
;MRVCKTCGGTDIDVDQSRGDAVCMGCGSVLEDNIIVSEVTFSESSSGKLSAVGQFVAGDSAGNAPSMGSAFFAGTGKESRAQTVQNGERQINQLGRQLQMNQHCLDTALNFYKMALSKRLTFGRKSAHVIAACLYMVCRTEGTPRILSEWIYYGSRASFYLLHKSF
;
A
#
# COMPACT_ATOMS: atom_id res chain seq x y z
N MET A 1 4.52 -8.09 -25.54
CA MET A 1 3.72 -8.86 -26.52
C MET A 1 3.30 -10.16 -25.84
N ARG A 2 2.01 -10.47 -25.84
CA ARG A 2 1.52 -11.77 -25.32
C ARG A 2 1.81 -12.82 -26.40
N VAL A 3 2.32 -13.98 -26.00
CA VAL A 3 2.65 -15.09 -26.90
C VAL A 3 2.00 -16.35 -26.36
N CYS A 4 1.45 -17.17 -27.25
CA CYS A 4 0.81 -18.41 -26.85
C CYS A 4 1.85 -19.41 -26.33
N LYS A 5 1.64 -19.94 -25.12
CA LYS A 5 2.54 -20.92 -24.50
C LYS A 5 2.51 -22.29 -25.18
N THR A 6 1.42 -22.60 -25.90
CA THR A 6 1.20 -23.91 -26.51
C THR A 6 1.77 -24.00 -27.91
N CYS A 7 1.62 -22.96 -28.73
CA CYS A 7 2.01 -22.97 -30.15
C CYS A 7 2.99 -21.86 -30.55
N GLY A 8 3.31 -20.93 -29.64
CA GLY A 8 4.17 -19.79 -29.94
C GLY A 8 3.52 -18.69 -30.80
N GLY A 9 2.25 -18.84 -31.16
CA GLY A 9 1.52 -17.85 -31.95
C GLY A 9 1.36 -16.50 -31.25
N THR A 10 1.41 -15.43 -32.02
CA THR A 10 1.16 -14.04 -31.58
C THR A 10 -0.28 -13.59 -31.83
N ASP A 11 -1.07 -14.41 -32.52
CA ASP A 11 -2.45 -14.12 -32.87
C ASP A 11 -3.39 -14.57 -31.75
N ILE A 12 -3.80 -13.59 -30.94
CA ILE A 12 -4.56 -13.78 -29.70
C ILE A 12 -5.79 -12.87 -29.78
N ASP A 13 -6.96 -13.49 -29.78
CA ASP A 13 -8.24 -12.81 -29.69
C ASP A 13 -8.59 -12.61 -28.21
N VAL A 14 -9.08 -11.42 -27.87
CA VAL A 14 -9.40 -11.05 -26.49
C VAL A 14 -10.87 -10.66 -26.44
N ASP A 15 -11.69 -11.57 -25.93
CA ASP A 15 -13.11 -11.30 -25.75
C ASP A 15 -13.32 -10.63 -24.38
N GLN A 16 -13.36 -9.30 -24.41
CA GLN A 16 -13.54 -8.48 -23.22
C GLN A 16 -14.91 -8.69 -22.55
N SER A 17 -15.91 -9.20 -23.29
CA SER A 17 -17.25 -9.46 -22.74
C SER A 17 -17.31 -10.73 -21.90
N ARG A 18 -16.45 -11.71 -22.20
CA ARG A 18 -16.34 -12.98 -21.47
C ARG A 18 -15.16 -13.01 -20.50
N GLY A 19 -14.16 -12.14 -20.73
CA GLY A 19 -12.97 -12.02 -19.88
C GLY A 19 -11.89 -13.05 -20.21
N ASP A 20 -11.92 -13.62 -21.41
CA ASP A 20 -11.03 -14.70 -21.84
C ASP A 20 -10.13 -14.23 -23.00
N ALA A 21 -8.87 -14.66 -22.98
CA ALA A 21 -7.94 -14.47 -24.09
C ALA A 21 -7.63 -15.81 -24.75
N VAL A 22 -7.94 -15.96 -26.04
CA VAL A 22 -7.82 -17.22 -26.79
C VAL A 22 -6.84 -17.07 -27.94
N CYS A 23 -5.90 -18.02 -28.06
CA CYS A 23 -5.03 -18.06 -29.23
C CYS A 23 -5.79 -18.61 -30.46
N MET A 24 -5.86 -17.83 -31.53
CA MET A 24 -6.56 -18.25 -32.76
C MET A 24 -5.81 -19.35 -33.53
N GLY A 25 -4.50 -19.48 -33.32
CA GLY A 25 -3.66 -20.48 -34.00
C GLY A 25 -3.77 -21.91 -33.45
N CYS A 26 -4.09 -22.08 -32.17
CA CYS A 26 -4.18 -23.41 -31.54
C CYS A 26 -5.39 -23.61 -30.61
N GLY A 27 -6.25 -22.60 -30.45
CA GLY A 27 -7.44 -22.65 -29.60
C GLY A 27 -7.16 -22.69 -28.10
N SER A 28 -5.93 -22.44 -27.66
CA SER A 28 -5.59 -22.45 -26.23
C SER A 28 -6.02 -21.15 -25.55
N VAL A 29 -6.72 -21.27 -24.42
CA VAL A 29 -7.07 -20.15 -23.54
C VAL A 29 -5.83 -19.78 -22.73
N LEU A 30 -5.41 -18.51 -22.79
CA LEU A 30 -4.19 -18.00 -22.18
C LEU A 30 -4.44 -17.39 -20.80
N GLU A 31 -5.62 -16.81 -20.57
CA GLU A 31 -6.00 -16.12 -19.34
C GLU A 31 -7.53 -16.19 -19.18
N ASP A 32 -7.99 -16.68 -18.02
CA ASP A 32 -9.38 -16.64 -17.58
C ASP A 32 -9.51 -15.50 -16.55
N ASN A 33 -10.52 -14.63 -16.67
CA ASN A 33 -10.78 -13.46 -15.81
C ASN A 33 -9.77 -12.31 -15.94
N ILE A 34 -9.75 -11.67 -17.10
CA ILE A 34 -9.04 -10.40 -17.31
C ILE A 34 -9.55 -9.34 -16.30
N ILE A 35 -8.65 -8.77 -15.50
CA ILE A 35 -8.97 -7.68 -14.57
C ILE A 35 -9.26 -6.41 -15.39
N VAL A 36 -10.51 -5.99 -15.42
CA VAL A 36 -10.90 -4.73 -16.08
C VAL A 36 -11.02 -3.63 -15.03
N SER A 37 -10.54 -2.42 -15.35
CA SER A 37 -10.60 -1.25 -14.46
C SER A 37 -11.96 -0.54 -14.49
N GLU A 38 -12.95 -1.09 -15.21
CA GLU A 38 -14.29 -0.52 -15.31
C GLU A 38 -15.25 -1.18 -14.32
N VAL A 39 -16.13 -0.38 -13.73
CA VAL A 39 -17.17 -0.85 -12.80
C VAL A 39 -18.49 -0.91 -13.55
N THR A 40 -18.98 -2.10 -13.81
CA THR A 40 -20.27 -2.32 -14.48
C THR A 40 -21.40 -2.31 -13.45
N PHE A 41 -22.51 -1.61 -13.72
CA PHE A 41 -23.68 -1.60 -12.83
C PHE A 41 -24.84 -2.34 -13.50
N SER A 42 -25.37 -3.38 -12.85
CA SER A 42 -26.59 -4.07 -13.26
C SER A 42 -27.78 -3.58 -12.42
N GLU A 43 -28.83 -3.10 -13.08
CA GLU A 43 -30.10 -2.80 -12.44
C GLU A 43 -30.94 -4.08 -12.32
N SER A 44 -31.20 -4.55 -11.11
CA SER A 44 -32.20 -5.59 -10.89
C SER A 44 -33.60 -5.00 -11.02
N SER A 45 -34.56 -5.79 -11.50
CA SER A 45 -36.00 -5.45 -11.69
C SER A 45 -36.73 -4.88 -10.45
N SER A 46 -36.06 -4.81 -9.31
CA SER A 46 -36.49 -4.14 -8.08
C SER A 46 -35.96 -2.69 -7.95
N GLY A 47 -35.41 -2.10 -9.02
CA GLY A 47 -34.83 -0.75 -9.03
C GLY A 47 -33.53 -0.64 -8.23
N LYS A 48 -32.92 -1.78 -7.86
CA LYS A 48 -31.64 -1.82 -7.14
C LYS A 48 -30.50 -1.91 -8.15
N LEU A 49 -29.65 -0.89 -8.14
CA LEU A 49 -28.38 -0.88 -8.88
C LEU A 49 -27.34 -1.67 -8.09
N SER A 50 -26.76 -2.71 -8.69
CA SER A 50 -25.66 -3.49 -8.11
C SER A 50 -24.43 -3.37 -9.01
N ALA A 51 -23.27 -3.06 -8.43
CA ALA A 51 -22.00 -3.18 -9.16
C ALA A 51 -21.69 -4.66 -9.39
N VAL A 52 -21.38 -5.04 -10.62
CA VAL A 52 -20.99 -6.39 -11.04
C VAL A 52 -19.47 -6.42 -11.10
N GLY A 53 -18.85 -7.16 -10.19
CA GLY A 53 -17.40 -7.37 -10.19
C GLY A 53 -16.86 -7.74 -8.80
N GLN A 54 -15.72 -8.42 -8.79
CA GLN A 54 -14.97 -8.71 -7.57
C GLN A 54 -13.88 -7.64 -7.38
N PHE A 55 -13.92 -6.91 -6.27
CA PHE A 55 -12.92 -5.89 -5.95
C PHE A 55 -11.57 -6.54 -5.58
N VAL A 56 -10.49 -6.11 -6.22
CA VAL A 56 -9.12 -6.54 -5.94
C VAL A 56 -8.33 -5.34 -5.42
N ALA A 57 -7.95 -5.34 -4.15
CA ALA A 57 -7.13 -4.27 -3.56
C ALA A 57 -5.66 -4.44 -3.96
N GLY A 58 -5.00 -3.34 -4.36
CA GLY A 58 -3.57 -3.32 -4.73
C GLY A 58 -2.61 -3.64 -3.58
N ASP A 59 -3.11 -3.60 -2.35
CA ASP A 59 -2.37 -3.80 -1.12
C ASP A 59 -3.21 -4.60 -0.12
N SER A 60 -3.24 -5.94 -0.27
CA SER A 60 -3.13 -6.89 0.84
C SER A 60 -3.34 -8.34 0.39
N ALA A 61 -2.55 -9.22 1.01
CA ALA A 61 -2.75 -10.66 1.01
C ALA A 61 -4.19 -11.06 1.40
N GLY A 62 -4.75 -11.98 0.61
CA GLY A 62 -5.79 -12.91 1.04
C GLY A 62 -7.21 -12.57 0.58
N ASN A 63 -7.71 -13.38 -0.37
CA ASN A 63 -9.13 -13.60 -0.64
C ASN A 63 -9.92 -13.82 0.66
N ALA A 64 -11.06 -13.17 0.78
CA ALA A 64 -12.20 -13.73 1.50
C ALA A 64 -13.44 -13.57 0.62
N PRO A 65 -14.17 -14.65 0.31
CA PRO A 65 -15.35 -14.58 -0.54
C PRO A 65 -16.47 -13.85 0.20
N SER A 66 -17.18 -13.02 -0.53
CA SER A 66 -18.47 -12.49 -0.10
C SER A 66 -19.48 -13.63 -0.02
N MET A 67 -19.85 -14.05 1.19
CA MET A 67 -21.15 -14.68 1.42
C MET A 67 -21.68 -14.25 2.80
N GLY A 68 -22.89 -13.70 2.79
CA GLY A 68 -23.51 -12.91 3.85
C GLY A 68 -23.24 -13.34 5.29
N SER A 69 -22.70 -12.43 6.08
CA SER A 69 -22.91 -12.32 7.52
C SER A 69 -22.56 -10.91 7.94
N ALA A 70 -23.60 -10.12 8.17
CA ALA A 70 -23.56 -9.07 9.16
C ALA A 70 -23.03 -9.68 10.46
N PHE A 71 -22.30 -8.89 11.23
CA PHE A 71 -21.72 -9.22 12.55
C PHE A 71 -20.38 -9.99 12.49
N PHE A 72 -19.30 -9.26 12.85
CA PHE A 72 -17.94 -9.71 13.22
C PHE A 72 -16.90 -9.95 12.10
N ALA A 73 -16.39 -8.89 11.47
CA ALA A 73 -15.04 -8.88 10.89
C ALA A 73 -14.36 -7.47 10.88
N GLY A 74 -14.73 -6.60 11.81
CA GLY A 74 -14.28 -5.19 11.83
C GLY A 74 -13.01 -4.89 12.64
N THR A 75 -12.44 -5.83 13.40
CA THR A 75 -11.55 -5.45 14.53
C THR A 75 -10.05 -5.61 14.27
N GLY A 76 -9.61 -6.09 13.10
CA GLY A 76 -8.18 -6.42 12.87
C GLY A 76 -7.43 -5.51 11.89
N LYS A 77 -8.11 -5.02 10.83
CA LYS A 77 -7.46 -4.23 9.76
C LYS A 77 -7.49 -2.73 10.03
N GLU A 78 -8.44 -2.28 10.85
CA GLU A 78 -8.60 -0.87 11.24
C GLU A 78 -7.44 -0.37 12.11
N SER A 79 -6.91 -1.19 13.03
CA SER A 79 -5.84 -0.77 13.96
C SER A 79 -4.53 -0.38 13.28
N ARG A 80 -4.19 -1.04 12.16
CA ARG A 80 -2.98 -0.69 11.39
C ARG A 80 -3.18 0.60 10.60
N ALA A 81 -4.34 0.77 9.96
CA ALA A 81 -4.68 2.00 9.27
C ALA A 81 -4.71 3.20 10.23
N GLN A 82 -5.28 3.01 11.42
CA GLN A 82 -5.30 4.02 12.49
C GLN A 82 -3.90 4.35 13.01
N THR A 83 -3.01 3.36 13.14
CA THR A 83 -1.60 3.58 13.55
C THR A 83 -0.83 4.38 12.50
N VAL A 84 -1.08 4.11 11.21
CA VAL A 84 -0.49 4.88 10.10
C VAL A 84 -1.01 6.31 10.12
N GLN A 85 -2.32 6.50 10.24
CA GLN A 85 -2.95 7.82 10.26
C GLN A 85 -2.49 8.68 11.46
N ASN A 86 -2.33 8.07 12.64
CA ASN A 86 -1.79 8.76 13.81
C ASN A 86 -0.33 9.16 13.62
N GLY A 87 0.48 8.32 12.97
CA GLY A 87 1.87 8.64 12.62
C GLY A 87 1.96 9.77 11.59
N GLU A 88 1.09 9.76 10.59
CA GLU A 88 1.01 10.80 9.55
C GLU A 88 0.75 12.19 10.15
N ARG A 89 -0.19 12.29 11.09
CA ARG A 89 -0.47 13.55 11.80
C ARG A 89 0.75 14.07 12.55
N GLN A 90 1.46 13.19 13.26
CA GLN A 90 2.65 13.55 14.03
C GLN A 90 3.84 13.94 13.13
N ILE A 91 4.06 13.21 12.03
CA ILE A 91 5.08 13.54 11.02
C ILE A 91 4.80 14.90 10.41
N ASN A 92 3.55 15.18 10.02
CA ASN A 92 3.17 16.47 9.47
C ASN A 92 3.31 17.61 10.48
N GLN A 93 2.92 17.39 11.74
CA GLN A 93 3.05 18.39 12.80
C GLN A 93 4.52 18.76 13.06
N LEU A 94 5.39 17.75 13.22
CA LEU A 94 6.82 17.97 13.45
C LEU A 94 7.50 18.53 12.20
N GLY A 95 7.15 18.04 11.03
CA GLY A 95 7.64 18.51 9.74
C GLY A 95 7.40 19.99 9.50
N ARG A 96 6.21 20.47 9.86
CA ARG A 96 5.86 21.90 9.79
C ARG A 96 6.69 22.75 10.75
N GLN A 97 6.93 22.27 11.98
CA GLN A 97 7.81 22.95 12.93
C GLN A 97 9.26 23.02 12.44
N LEU A 98 9.69 21.99 11.73
CA LEU A 98 11.02 21.87 11.11
C LEU A 98 11.12 22.60 9.76
N GLN A 99 10.04 23.24 9.30
CA GLN A 99 9.93 23.91 7.98
C GLN A 99 10.39 23.04 6.81
N MET A 100 10.09 21.74 6.86
CA MET A 100 10.45 20.80 5.80
C MET A 100 9.50 20.92 4.60
N ASN A 101 10.02 20.67 3.40
CA ASN A 101 9.23 20.64 2.18
C ASN A 101 8.26 19.43 2.18
N GLN A 102 7.11 19.55 1.50
CA GLN A 102 6.08 18.52 1.43
C GLN A 102 6.63 17.20 0.88
N HIS A 103 7.48 17.27 -0.16
CA HIS A 103 8.17 16.12 -0.75
C HIS A 103 8.99 15.31 0.29
N CYS A 104 9.66 16.01 1.20
CA CYS A 104 10.43 15.38 2.27
C CYS A 104 9.51 14.69 3.30
N LEU A 105 8.34 15.27 3.58
CA LEU A 105 7.36 14.70 4.50
C LEU A 105 6.71 13.44 3.94
N ASP A 106 6.36 13.42 2.65
CA ASP A 106 5.83 12.24 1.98
C ASP A 106 6.86 11.10 1.95
N THR A 107 8.13 11.44 1.71
CA THR A 107 9.24 10.48 1.76
C THR A 107 9.42 9.91 3.18
N ALA A 108 9.36 10.76 4.21
CA ALA A 108 9.45 10.33 5.62
C ALA A 108 8.26 9.43 6.02
N LEU A 109 7.06 9.73 5.52
CA LEU A 109 5.86 8.93 5.72
C LEU A 109 6.02 7.53 5.10
N ASN A 110 6.59 7.44 3.90
CA ASN A 110 6.85 6.16 3.24
C ASN A 110 7.84 5.30 4.05
N PHE A 111 8.89 5.89 4.59
CA PHE A 111 9.80 5.18 5.50
C PHE A 111 9.11 4.71 6.78
N TYR A 112 8.22 5.52 7.37
CA TYR A 112 7.43 5.12 8.53
C TYR A 112 6.48 3.96 8.23
N LYS A 113 5.80 3.99 7.07
CA LYS A 113 4.95 2.88 6.58
C LYS A 113 5.75 1.58 6.40
N MET A 114 6.97 1.66 5.87
CA MET A 114 7.87 0.51 5.75
C MET A 114 8.37 0.00 7.11
N ALA A 115 8.64 0.89 8.07
CA ALA A 115 9.01 0.49 9.43
C ALA A 115 7.87 -0.28 10.12
N LEU A 116 6.62 0.15 9.92
CA LEU A 116 5.43 -0.54 10.42
C LEU A 116 5.24 -1.91 9.76
N SER A 117 5.48 -2.04 8.45
CA SER A 117 5.37 -3.33 7.75
C SER A 117 6.38 -4.35 8.23
N LYS A 118 7.60 -3.90 8.55
CA LYS A 118 8.68 -4.73 9.12
C LYS A 118 8.59 -4.94 10.64
N ARG A 119 7.50 -4.49 11.30
CA ARG A 119 7.31 -4.56 12.77
C ARG A 119 8.42 -3.88 13.59
N LEU A 120 9.16 -2.93 13.00
CA LEU A 120 10.27 -2.22 13.67
C LEU A 120 9.80 -1.18 14.71
N THR A 121 8.49 -1.01 14.85
CA THR A 121 7.84 -0.09 15.78
C THR A 121 7.45 -0.73 17.11
N PHE A 122 7.60 -2.05 17.26
CA PHE A 122 7.17 -2.76 18.46
C PHE A 122 8.12 -2.48 19.64
N GLY A 123 7.56 -2.08 20.79
CA GLY A 123 8.32 -1.78 22.01
C GLY A 123 9.02 -0.41 22.04
N ARG A 124 8.85 0.43 21.00
CA ARG A 124 9.40 1.79 20.93
C ARG A 124 8.28 2.81 20.87
N LYS A 125 8.45 3.95 21.53
CA LYS A 125 7.49 5.06 21.43
C LYS A 125 7.43 5.56 19.97
N SER A 126 6.23 5.78 19.44
CA SER A 126 6.02 6.23 18.05
C SER A 126 6.84 7.48 17.72
N ALA A 127 6.95 8.41 18.68
CA ALA A 127 7.76 9.62 18.56
C ALA A 127 9.23 9.36 18.19
N HIS A 128 9.85 8.29 18.71
CA HIS A 128 11.25 7.97 18.39
C HIS A 128 11.40 7.45 16.96
N VAL A 129 10.45 6.61 16.51
CA VAL A 129 10.44 6.08 15.14
C VAL A 129 10.23 7.22 14.14
N ILE A 130 9.31 8.14 14.44
CA ILE A 130 9.02 9.32 13.62
C ILE A 130 10.25 10.23 13.51
N ALA A 131 10.89 10.54 14.65
CA ALA A 131 12.11 11.34 14.66
C ALA A 131 13.24 10.70 13.83
N ALA A 132 13.40 9.38 13.90
CA ALA A 132 14.38 8.66 13.09
C ALA A 132 14.04 8.72 11.59
N CYS A 133 12.78 8.56 11.18
CA CYS A 133 12.37 8.66 9.78
C CYS A 133 12.61 10.07 9.22
N LEU A 134 12.27 11.10 9.99
CA LEU A 134 12.54 12.50 9.62
C LEU A 134 14.03 12.78 9.50
N TYR A 135 14.84 12.26 10.43
CA TYR A 135 16.30 12.41 10.37
C TYR A 135 16.91 11.77 9.11
N MET A 136 16.44 10.58 8.73
CA MET A 136 16.93 9.90 7.53
C MET A 136 16.71 10.78 6.28
N VAL A 137 15.53 11.40 6.16
CA VAL A 137 15.22 12.30 5.03
C VAL A 137 15.98 13.62 5.12
N CYS A 138 16.11 14.23 6.30
CA CYS A 138 16.90 15.46 6.44
C CYS A 138 18.38 15.25 6.09
N ARG A 139 18.90 14.04 6.33
CA ARG A 139 20.27 13.68 5.96
C ARG A 139 20.42 13.49 4.44
N THR A 140 19.43 12.94 3.75
CA THR A 140 19.47 12.79 2.28
C THR A 140 19.35 14.13 1.56
N GLU A 141 18.57 15.07 2.11
CA GLU A 141 18.32 16.39 1.53
C GLU A 141 19.38 17.46 1.92
N GLY A 142 20.41 17.09 2.69
CA GLY A 142 21.53 17.99 2.99
C GLY A 142 21.22 19.15 3.93
N THR A 143 20.16 19.07 4.75
CA THR A 143 19.78 20.08 5.77
C THR A 143 19.96 19.55 7.20
N PRO A 144 21.19 19.31 7.68
CA PRO A 144 21.46 18.58 8.91
C PRO A 144 21.18 19.35 10.23
N ARG A 145 20.67 20.59 10.18
CA ARG A 145 20.80 21.53 11.30
C ARG A 145 19.71 21.48 12.39
N ILE A 146 18.61 20.74 12.21
CA ILE A 146 17.41 20.92 13.05
C ILE A 146 17.01 19.70 13.92
N LEU A 147 17.70 18.56 13.81
CA LEU A 147 17.31 17.31 14.50
C LEU A 147 18.34 16.79 15.52
N SER A 148 19.55 17.36 15.59
CA SER A 148 20.58 16.92 16.54
C SER A 148 20.16 17.14 18.00
N GLU A 149 19.44 18.21 18.30
CA GLU A 149 18.96 18.55 19.66
C GLU A 149 17.96 17.52 20.20
N TRP A 150 17.03 17.05 19.35
CA TRP A 150 15.96 16.12 19.75
C TRP A 150 16.44 14.67 19.87
N ILE A 151 17.45 14.28 19.09
CA ILE A 151 18.01 12.92 19.08
C ILE A 151 19.00 12.71 20.23
N TYR A 152 19.65 13.77 20.73
CA TYR A 152 20.61 13.67 21.83
C TYR A 152 19.94 13.32 23.18
N TYR A 153 18.69 13.78 23.40
CA TYR A 153 17.94 13.53 24.63
C TYR A 153 17.22 12.16 24.68
N GLY A 154 17.16 11.41 23.57
CA GLY A 154 16.30 10.23 23.43
C GLY A 154 16.96 9.02 22.78
N SER A 155 17.89 8.37 23.48
CA SER A 155 18.38 7.00 23.20
C SER A 155 19.13 6.77 21.87
N ARG A 156 20.47 6.93 21.88
CA ARG A 156 21.39 6.56 20.78
C ARG A 156 21.18 5.13 20.24
N ALA A 157 20.79 4.16 21.08
CA ALA A 157 20.67 2.75 20.70
C ALA A 157 19.57 2.45 19.66
N SER A 158 18.44 3.16 19.69
CA SER A 158 17.34 2.93 18.74
C SER A 158 17.69 3.42 17.33
N PHE A 159 18.53 4.44 17.24
CA PHE A 159 18.95 5.11 16.00
C PHE A 159 19.91 4.24 15.18
N TYR A 160 20.94 3.65 15.81
CA TYR A 160 21.88 2.76 15.12
C TYR A 160 21.22 1.50 14.55
N LEU A 161 20.21 0.95 15.23
CA LEU A 161 19.49 -0.24 14.77
C LEU A 161 18.61 0.04 13.55
N LEU A 162 17.99 1.22 13.47
CA LEU A 162 17.22 1.63 12.29
C LEU A 162 18.12 1.88 11.08
N HIS A 163 19.25 2.58 11.25
CA HIS A 163 20.20 2.81 10.15
C HIS A 163 20.87 1.52 9.63
N LYS A 164 20.94 0.44 10.42
CA LYS A 164 21.44 -0.87 9.95
C LYS A 164 20.35 -1.71 9.26
N SER A 165 19.08 -1.36 9.45
CA SER A 165 17.91 -2.13 8.95
C SER A 165 17.31 -1.54 7.65
N PHE A 166 17.72 -0.33 7.28
CA PHE A 166 17.39 0.38 6.04
C PHE A 166 18.64 0.42 5.17
#